data_AF-A0AAD6X134-F1
#
_entry.id   AF-A0AAD6X134-F1
#
_cell.length_a   1.000
_cell.length_b   1.000
_cell.length_c   1.000
_cell.angle_alpha   90.00
_cell.angle_beta   90.00
_cell.angle_gamma   90.00
#
_symmetry.space_group_name_H-M   'P 1'
#
loop_
_entity.id
_entity.type
_entity.pdbx_description
1 polymer ?
#
loop_
_entity_poly.entity_id
_entity_poly.type
_entity_poly.pdbx_seq_one_letter_code
_entity_poly.pdbx_strand_id
1 'polypeptide(L)'
;MERLKGLAAREDRFMSKTELLELTLRYGMPFKLFVEIAEACDDEDEGGDKSLTMCAIYEPGYVDPPIGWTGRASGKLVYYGSLHWLLDRPHAFAFLFAGGLLKFIAETFRPDLIYRLAQGPSLQTARYNQGESRKLPLTGRKGYFVAERISGHEIEILIGTIPGSHAGAEKTLWPHPSLLEKQSKHWRGYLSQGARAALCNLRDDMLLRDKFTWRSESEWKGYLRKGANGLHAPLVVPSEGDFNAGRELMARSFPLDWDQAPLANLVLPEKFDPHYLGR
;
A
#
# COMPACT_ATOMS: atom_id res chain seq x y z
N MET A 1 -0.58 -0.15 -12.62
CA MET A 1 -1.07 0.55 -13.83
C MET A 1 -1.82 -0.37 -14.79
N GLU A 2 -1.27 -1.51 -15.23
CA GLU A 2 -1.94 -2.38 -16.22
C GLU A 2 -3.26 -3.03 -15.74
N ARG A 3 -3.43 -3.21 -14.43
CA ARG A 3 -4.69 -3.71 -13.84
C ARG A 3 -5.83 -2.70 -13.85
N LEU A 4 -5.52 -1.41 -13.75
CA LEU A 4 -6.51 -0.34 -13.85
C LEU A 4 -7.06 -0.24 -15.27
N LYS A 5 -6.14 -0.40 -16.21
CA LYS A 5 -6.36 -0.53 -17.64
C LYS A 5 -7.45 -1.60 -17.94
N GLY A 6 -7.41 -2.78 -17.33
CA GLY A 6 -8.43 -3.84 -17.51
C GLY A 6 -9.78 -3.59 -16.84
N LEU A 7 -9.83 -2.77 -15.78
CA LEU A 7 -11.08 -2.34 -15.13
C LEU A 7 -11.77 -1.24 -15.94
N ALA A 8 -11.01 -0.27 -16.46
CA ALA A 8 -11.52 0.80 -17.32
C ALA A 8 -12.12 0.26 -18.63
N ALA A 9 -11.51 -0.78 -19.21
CA ALA A 9 -12.03 -1.46 -20.40
C ALA A 9 -13.41 -2.10 -20.23
N ARG A 10 -13.83 -2.37 -18.98
CA ARG A 10 -15.08 -3.07 -18.66
C ARG A 10 -16.27 -2.11 -18.48
N GLU A 11 -16.03 -0.81 -18.35
CA GLU A 11 -17.05 0.19 -17.99
C GLU A 11 -17.47 1.14 -19.14
N ASP A 12 -16.97 0.93 -20.36
CA ASP A 12 -17.44 1.59 -21.61
C ASP A 12 -17.53 3.14 -21.56
N ARG A 13 -16.77 3.77 -20.66
CA ARG A 13 -16.72 5.22 -20.44
C ARG A 13 -15.30 5.73 -20.34
N PHE A 14 -15.11 6.98 -20.77
CA PHE A 14 -13.91 7.74 -20.46
C PHE A 14 -13.79 7.87 -18.95
N MET A 15 -12.72 7.32 -18.41
CA MET A 15 -12.39 7.47 -17.00
C MET A 15 -11.57 8.75 -16.86
N SER A 16 -11.87 9.55 -15.86
CA SER A 16 -11.08 10.70 -15.44
C SER A 16 -9.91 10.26 -14.56
N LYS A 17 -8.93 11.14 -14.35
CA LYS A 17 -7.77 10.86 -13.49
C LYS A 17 -8.18 10.63 -12.04
N THR A 18 -9.19 11.37 -11.58
CA THR A 18 -9.79 11.22 -10.27
C THR A 18 -10.42 9.84 -10.15
N GLU A 19 -11.22 9.41 -11.13
CA GLU A 19 -11.82 8.07 -11.14
C GLU A 19 -10.75 6.97 -11.18
N LEU A 20 -9.64 7.16 -11.91
CA LEU A 20 -8.52 6.22 -11.93
C LEU A 20 -7.85 6.09 -10.56
N LEU A 21 -7.57 7.22 -9.90
CA LEU A 21 -7.00 7.23 -8.56
C LEU A 21 -7.96 6.62 -7.54
N GLU A 22 -9.25 6.96 -7.62
CA GLU A 22 -10.32 6.39 -6.81
C GLU A 22 -10.42 4.88 -6.99
N LEU A 23 -10.31 4.36 -8.21
CA LEU A 23 -10.30 2.93 -8.46
C LEU A 23 -9.05 2.26 -7.91
N THR A 24 -7.89 2.89 -8.09
CA THR A 24 -6.61 2.42 -7.54
C THR A 24 -6.71 2.29 -6.02
N LEU A 25 -7.24 3.31 -5.36
CA LEU A 25 -7.49 3.30 -3.93
C LEU A 25 -8.57 2.26 -3.60
N ARG A 26 -9.74 2.28 -4.23
CA ARG A 26 -10.85 1.36 -3.95
C ARG A 26 -10.44 -0.11 -3.99
N TYR A 27 -9.68 -0.50 -5.00
CA TYR A 27 -9.17 -1.86 -5.17
C TYR A 27 -7.82 -2.11 -4.48
N GLY A 28 -7.26 -1.11 -3.79
CA GLY A 28 -5.98 -1.22 -3.10
C GLY A 28 -4.86 -1.71 -3.98
N MET A 29 -4.77 -1.15 -5.18
CA MET A 29 -3.66 -1.44 -6.09
C MET A 29 -2.44 -0.62 -5.68
N PRO A 30 -1.23 -1.18 -5.74
CA PRO A 30 -0.02 -0.43 -5.46
C PRO A 30 0.25 0.62 -6.55
N PHE A 31 0.64 1.81 -6.12
CA PHE A 31 1.10 2.89 -6.99
C PHE A 31 2.10 3.78 -6.25
N LYS A 32 2.78 4.68 -6.98
CA LYS A 32 3.63 5.72 -6.39
C LYS A 32 3.12 7.08 -6.86
N LEU A 33 3.03 8.03 -5.94
CA LEU A 33 2.75 9.42 -6.26
C LEU A 33 4.03 10.21 -6.15
N PHE A 34 4.48 10.77 -7.28
CA PHE A 34 5.66 11.63 -7.34
C PHE A 34 5.21 13.09 -7.26
N VAL A 35 5.81 13.82 -6.33
CA VAL A 35 5.59 15.25 -6.12
C VAL A 35 6.84 15.98 -6.56
N GLU A 36 6.66 17.04 -7.35
CA GLU A 36 7.75 17.93 -7.76
C GLU A 36 8.21 18.73 -6.54
N ILE A 37 9.48 18.64 -6.19
CA ILE A 37 10.09 19.59 -5.24
C ILE A 37 10.46 20.80 -6.08
N ALA A 38 9.56 21.80 -6.13
CA ALA A 38 10.02 23.16 -6.35
C ALA A 38 10.98 23.48 -5.22
N GLU A 39 12.10 24.17 -5.48
CA GLU A 39 13.05 24.61 -4.44
C GLU A 39 12.28 25.32 -3.32
N ALA A 40 11.89 24.57 -2.29
CA ALA A 40 10.97 25.00 -1.26
C ALA A 40 11.71 24.78 0.06
N CYS A 41 12.25 25.87 0.60
CA CYS A 41 12.50 26.10 2.01
C CYS A 41 13.00 27.55 2.15
N ASP A 42 12.09 28.53 2.22
CA ASP A 42 12.37 29.87 2.76
C ASP A 42 11.32 30.29 3.82
N ASP A 43 10.54 29.34 4.34
CA ASP A 43 9.59 29.63 5.43
C ASP A 43 10.16 29.07 6.75
N GLU A 44 10.74 29.97 7.55
CA GLU A 44 11.03 29.76 8.97
C GLU A 44 9.71 29.56 9.73
N ASP A 45 9.55 28.44 10.43
CA ASP A 45 8.29 28.13 11.12
C ASP A 45 8.46 28.27 12.65
N GLU A 46 7.80 29.30 13.19
CA GLU A 46 7.53 29.52 14.61
C GLU A 46 6.59 28.41 15.14
N GLY A 47 7.13 27.39 15.81
CA GLY A 47 6.29 26.31 16.34
C GLY A 47 7.04 25.31 17.24
N GLY A 48 7.43 25.75 18.43
CA GLY A 48 8.15 24.95 19.42
C GLY A 48 7.40 23.70 19.89
N ASP A 49 8.16 22.62 20.06
CA ASP A 49 7.84 21.33 20.69
C ASP A 49 7.32 20.18 19.79
N LYS A 50 6.20 20.31 19.05
CA LYS A 50 5.77 19.24 18.10
C LYS A 50 6.74 19.06 16.92
N SER A 51 7.43 20.13 16.55
CA SER A 51 8.47 20.10 15.51
C SER A 51 9.66 19.24 15.92
N LEU A 52 10.03 19.20 17.21
CA LEU A 52 11.26 18.54 17.67
C LEU A 52 11.13 17.00 17.64
N THR A 53 10.02 16.45 18.12
CA THR A 53 9.79 14.99 18.07
C THR A 53 9.60 14.50 16.64
N MET A 54 8.97 15.29 15.76
CA MET A 54 8.87 14.94 14.34
C MET A 54 10.23 15.03 13.65
N CYS A 55 11.04 16.07 13.92
CA CYS A 55 12.41 16.17 13.39
C CYS A 55 13.23 14.92 13.70
N ALA A 56 13.20 14.41 14.94
CA ALA A 56 14.00 13.26 15.36
C ALA A 56 13.63 11.94 14.62
N ILE A 57 12.34 11.74 14.31
CA ILE A 57 11.87 10.55 13.56
C ILE A 57 12.33 10.60 12.10
N TYR A 58 12.56 11.80 11.58
CA TYR A 58 13.09 12.06 10.25
C TYR A 58 14.60 12.33 10.29
N GLU A 59 15.33 11.84 11.29
CA GLU A 59 16.79 11.87 11.23
C GLU A 59 17.32 10.67 10.41
N PRO A 60 18.35 10.87 9.56
CA PRO A 60 18.98 9.77 8.85
C PRO A 60 19.45 8.67 9.80
N GLY A 61 18.99 7.44 9.58
CA GLY A 61 19.34 6.28 10.41
C GLY A 61 18.41 6.05 11.60
N TYR A 62 17.34 6.84 11.75
CA TYR A 62 16.27 6.53 12.69
C TYR A 62 15.66 5.15 12.37
N VAL A 63 15.51 4.32 13.38
CA VAL A 63 14.85 3.02 13.31
C VAL A 63 13.83 2.97 14.44
N ASP A 64 12.59 2.63 14.08
CA ASP A 64 11.55 2.46 15.08
C ASP A 64 11.91 1.37 16.11
N PRO A 65 11.47 1.46 17.36
CA PRO A 65 11.69 0.38 18.30
C PRO A 65 10.82 -0.83 17.93
N PRO A 66 11.38 -2.06 17.95
CA PRO A 66 10.60 -3.26 17.66
C PRO A 66 9.56 -3.53 18.75
N ILE A 67 8.47 -4.19 18.39
CA ILE A 67 7.42 -4.59 19.33
C ILE A 67 7.97 -5.69 20.25
N GLY A 68 8.24 -5.36 21.50
CA GLY A 68 8.68 -6.32 22.51
C GLY A 68 7.57 -7.30 22.91
N TRP A 69 7.94 -8.57 23.13
CA TRP A 69 7.00 -9.55 23.68
C TRP A 69 6.74 -9.28 25.17
N THR A 70 5.52 -8.89 25.51
CA THR A 70 5.09 -8.61 26.90
C THR A 70 3.95 -9.52 27.36
N GLY A 71 3.69 -10.61 26.63
CA GLY A 71 2.52 -11.49 26.82
C GLY A 71 1.34 -11.13 25.91
N ARG A 72 0.27 -11.92 25.93
CA ARG A 72 -0.81 -11.82 24.92
C ARG A 72 -1.64 -10.53 25.04
N ALA A 73 -2.10 -10.20 26.24
CA ALA A 73 -2.93 -9.00 26.48
C ALA A 73 -2.10 -7.71 26.40
N SER A 74 -0.95 -7.68 27.08
CA SER A 74 -0.02 -6.54 27.02
C SER A 74 0.54 -6.32 25.63
N GLY A 75 0.86 -7.38 24.89
CA GLY A 75 1.35 -7.28 23.51
C GLY A 75 0.32 -6.70 22.54
N LYS A 76 -0.98 -6.95 22.76
CA LYS A 76 -2.08 -6.32 21.99
C LYS A 76 -2.08 -4.80 22.20
N LEU A 77 -1.96 -4.34 23.45
CA LEU A 77 -1.91 -2.92 23.78
C LEU A 77 -0.66 -2.23 23.23
N VAL A 78 0.51 -2.87 23.37
CA VAL A 78 1.77 -2.37 22.81
C VAL A 78 1.67 -2.24 21.29
N TYR A 79 1.15 -3.28 20.62
CA TYR A 79 0.92 -3.24 19.17
C TYR A 79 0.03 -2.07 18.76
N TYR A 80 -1.12 -1.86 19.41
CA TYR A 80 -1.99 -0.74 19.06
C TYR A 80 -1.34 0.62 19.34
N GLY A 81 -0.59 0.75 20.44
CA GLY A 81 0.16 1.98 20.72
C GLY A 81 1.16 2.31 19.60
N SER A 82 2.00 1.33 19.22
CA SER A 82 2.94 1.48 18.12
C SER A 82 2.25 1.74 16.78
N LEU A 83 1.13 1.06 16.52
CA LEU A 83 0.36 1.20 15.29
C LEU A 83 -0.28 2.59 15.16
N HIS A 84 -0.91 3.10 16.21
CA HIS A 84 -1.49 4.43 16.20
C HIS A 84 -0.42 5.50 16.02
N TRP A 85 0.68 5.39 16.76
CA TRP A 85 1.80 6.31 16.64
C TRP A 85 2.44 6.29 15.25
N LEU A 86 2.57 5.12 14.62
CA LEU A 86 3.02 4.99 13.23
C LEU A 86 2.03 5.65 12.24
N LEU A 87 0.74 5.38 12.38
CA LEU A 87 -0.28 5.90 11.47
C LEU A 87 -0.63 7.38 11.70
N ASP A 88 -0.24 7.97 12.84
CA ASP A 88 -0.34 9.40 13.08
C ASP A 88 0.67 10.22 12.26
N ARG A 89 1.76 9.59 11.82
CA ARG A 89 2.83 10.28 11.10
C ARG A 89 2.34 10.96 9.82
N PRO A 90 2.91 12.12 9.45
CA PRO A 90 2.65 12.81 8.18
C PRO A 90 2.60 11.90 6.95
N HIS A 91 3.57 10.98 6.80
CA HIS A 91 3.70 10.12 5.62
C HIS A 91 2.89 8.82 5.67
N ALA A 92 2.08 8.58 6.72
CA ALA A 92 1.34 7.32 6.88
C ALA A 92 0.38 6.99 5.72
N PHE A 93 -0.03 7.97 4.92
CA PHE A 93 -0.81 7.69 3.70
C PHE A 93 -0.01 6.89 2.65
N ALA A 94 1.32 6.79 2.76
CA ALA A 94 2.14 5.90 1.96
C ALA A 94 1.67 4.44 2.06
N PHE A 95 1.15 4.01 3.21
CA PHE A 95 0.54 2.67 3.35
C PHE A 95 -0.66 2.48 2.42
N LEU A 96 -1.40 3.55 2.08
CA LEU A 96 -2.46 3.49 1.07
C LEU A 96 -1.88 3.25 -0.33
N PHE A 97 -0.75 3.88 -0.64
CA PHE A 97 -0.04 3.74 -1.93
C PHE A 97 0.59 2.36 -2.10
N ALA A 98 1.09 1.77 -1.01
CA ALA A 98 1.58 0.39 -1.02
C ALA A 98 0.45 -0.62 -1.36
N GLY A 99 -0.81 -0.22 -1.17
CA GLY A 99 -1.97 -1.02 -1.51
C GLY A 99 -2.09 -2.27 -0.65
N GLY A 100 -2.91 -3.21 -1.13
CA GLY A 100 -2.99 -4.54 -0.56
C GLY A 100 -3.26 -4.55 0.95
N LEU A 101 -2.45 -5.33 1.67
CA LEU A 101 -2.69 -5.63 3.09
C LEU A 101 -2.36 -4.38 3.92
N LEU A 102 -1.29 -3.69 3.55
CA LEU A 102 -0.82 -2.51 4.24
C LEU A 102 -1.89 -1.42 4.22
N LYS A 103 -2.49 -1.19 3.04
CA LYS A 103 -3.64 -0.31 2.89
C LYS A 103 -4.82 -0.77 3.74
N PHE A 104 -5.16 -2.06 3.71
CA PHE A 104 -6.28 -2.59 4.49
C PHE A 104 -6.10 -2.35 5.99
N ILE A 105 -4.91 -2.59 6.53
CA ILE A 105 -4.60 -2.35 7.95
C ILE A 105 -4.67 -0.84 8.23
N ALA A 106 -4.01 -0.01 7.44
CA ALA A 106 -4.02 1.44 7.61
C ALA A 106 -5.45 2.02 7.60
N GLU A 107 -6.29 1.63 6.63
CA GLU A 107 -7.70 2.06 6.57
C GLU A 107 -8.53 1.56 7.75
N THR A 108 -8.22 0.36 8.25
CA THR A 108 -8.95 -0.23 9.38
C THR A 108 -8.73 0.54 10.67
N PHE A 109 -7.49 0.95 10.94
CA PHE A 109 -7.12 1.61 12.19
C PHE A 109 -7.12 3.14 12.10
N ARG A 110 -7.02 3.69 10.88
CA ARG A 110 -7.01 5.13 10.59
C ARG A 110 -7.76 5.47 9.29
N PRO A 111 -9.11 5.46 9.33
CA PRO A 111 -9.93 5.77 8.15
C PRO A 111 -9.77 7.22 7.67
N ASP A 112 -9.29 8.14 8.52
CA ASP A 112 -9.01 9.55 8.21
C ASP A 112 -7.81 9.74 7.27
N LEU A 113 -6.99 8.71 7.03
CA LEU A 113 -5.82 8.81 6.15
C LEU A 113 -6.16 9.19 4.70
N ILE A 114 -7.32 8.77 4.19
CA ILE A 114 -7.77 9.15 2.84
C ILE A 114 -8.06 10.65 2.78
N TYR A 115 -8.70 11.18 3.83
CA TYR A 115 -8.96 12.61 3.92
C TYR A 115 -7.65 13.41 4.03
N ARG A 116 -6.70 12.93 4.84
CA ARG A 116 -5.36 13.53 4.95
C ARG A 116 -4.61 13.54 3.62
N LEU A 117 -4.68 12.45 2.86
CA LEU A 117 -4.10 12.37 1.52
C LEU A 117 -4.68 13.46 0.58
N ALA A 118 -5.98 13.75 0.70
CA ALA A 118 -6.62 14.79 -0.10
C ALA A 118 -6.15 16.21 0.25
N GLN A 119 -5.54 16.43 1.42
CA GLN A 119 -5.00 17.73 1.84
C GLN A 119 -3.63 18.06 1.24
N GLY A 120 -2.96 17.11 0.58
CA GLY A 120 -1.70 17.35 -0.11
C GLY A 120 -0.51 16.51 0.42
N PRO A 121 0.73 16.88 0.02
CA PRO A 121 1.92 16.09 0.30
C PRO A 121 2.31 16.08 1.79
N SER A 122 3.07 15.07 2.23
CA SER A 122 3.48 14.98 3.63
C SER A 122 4.59 15.97 3.98
N LEU A 123 4.77 16.17 5.28
CA LEU A 123 5.91 16.89 5.86
C LEU A 123 7.27 16.30 5.44
N GLN A 124 7.36 14.97 5.26
CA GLN A 124 8.61 14.30 4.89
C GLN A 124 9.04 14.65 3.47
N THR A 125 8.06 14.69 2.55
CA THR A 125 8.24 15.13 1.17
C THR A 125 8.48 16.64 1.11
N ALA A 126 7.73 17.44 1.86
CA ALA A 126 7.73 18.90 1.73
C ALA A 126 8.88 19.61 2.48
N ARG A 127 9.25 19.18 3.69
CA ARG A 127 10.26 19.85 4.53
C ARG A 127 11.61 19.16 4.56
N TYR A 128 11.61 17.83 4.62
CA TYR A 128 12.87 17.08 4.85
C TYR A 128 13.47 16.50 3.57
N ASN A 129 12.75 16.51 2.45
CA ASN A 129 13.17 15.88 1.20
C ASN A 129 13.58 14.40 1.37
N GLN A 130 13.00 13.69 2.35
CA GLN A 130 13.41 12.35 2.76
C GLN A 130 12.61 11.21 2.10
N GLY A 131 12.23 11.40 0.84
CA GLY A 131 11.53 10.39 0.02
C GLY A 131 12.46 9.56 -0.85
N GLU A 132 11.88 8.71 -1.70
CA GLU A 132 12.60 8.14 -2.83
C GLU A 132 12.77 9.21 -3.91
N SER A 133 13.95 9.84 -3.94
CA SER A 133 14.28 10.87 -4.93
C SER A 133 14.67 10.25 -6.26
N ARG A 134 14.00 10.67 -7.34
CA ARG A 134 14.34 10.27 -8.70
C ARG A 134 14.35 11.48 -9.62
N LYS A 135 15.42 11.61 -10.41
CA LYS A 135 15.38 12.45 -11.62
C LYS A 135 14.53 11.73 -12.64
N LEU A 136 13.28 12.16 -12.78
CA LEU A 136 12.39 11.67 -13.81
C LEU A 136 12.52 12.58 -15.03
N PRO A 137 12.92 12.06 -16.21
CA PRO A 137 12.85 12.82 -17.46
C PRO A 137 11.39 12.92 -17.90
N LEU A 138 10.58 13.68 -17.16
CA LEU A 138 9.26 14.07 -17.61
C LEU A 138 9.42 14.93 -18.86
N THR A 139 8.72 14.57 -19.95
CA THR A 139 8.78 15.28 -21.23
C THR A 139 8.54 16.78 -21.02
N GLY A 140 9.60 17.58 -21.17
CA GLY A 140 9.55 19.04 -21.04
C GLY A 140 9.76 19.61 -19.63
N ARG A 141 10.08 18.81 -18.60
CA ARG A 141 10.40 19.32 -17.25
C ARG A 141 11.74 18.78 -16.75
N LYS A 142 12.64 19.70 -16.35
CA LYS A 142 13.84 19.38 -15.56
C LYS A 142 13.46 19.60 -14.09
N GLY A 143 13.25 18.54 -13.33
CA GLY A 143 12.86 18.64 -11.92
C GLY A 143 13.28 17.43 -11.10
N TYR A 144 13.38 17.61 -9.79
CA TYR A 144 13.51 16.52 -8.83
C TYR A 144 12.12 16.16 -8.32
N PHE A 145 11.81 14.88 -8.39
CA PHE A 145 10.56 14.35 -7.87
C PHE A 145 10.86 13.41 -6.72
N VAL A 146 10.06 13.52 -5.66
CA VAL A 146 10.09 12.59 -4.54
C VAL A 146 8.76 11.87 -4.43
N ALA A 147 8.83 10.62 -4.02
CA ALA A 147 7.69 9.85 -3.57
C ALA A 147 7.90 9.45 -2.12
N GLU A 148 6.80 9.28 -1.40
CA GLU A 148 6.85 8.73 -0.04
C GLU A 148 7.48 7.34 -0.03
N ARG A 149 8.26 7.08 1.00
CA ARG A 149 8.89 5.79 1.23
C ARG A 149 8.44 5.23 2.56
N ILE A 150 8.11 3.94 2.55
CA ILE A 150 7.87 3.16 3.77
C ILE A 150 9.10 2.30 3.99
N SER A 151 9.64 2.31 5.20
CA SER A 151 10.74 1.43 5.58
C SER A 151 10.24 0.00 5.83
N GLY A 152 11.15 -0.97 5.75
CA GLY A 152 10.82 -2.36 6.13
C GLY A 152 10.38 -2.47 7.58
N HIS A 153 10.95 -1.66 8.47
CA HIS A 153 10.63 -1.69 9.89
C HIS A 153 9.24 -1.13 10.20
N GLU A 154 8.80 -0.11 9.46
CA GLU A 154 7.43 0.38 9.54
C GLU A 154 6.41 -0.65 9.04
N ILE A 155 6.76 -1.43 8.01
CA ILE A 155 5.94 -2.57 7.57
C ILE A 155 5.86 -3.61 8.69
N GLU A 156 6.97 -3.96 9.33
CA GLU A 156 7.03 -4.88 10.47
C GLU A 156 6.15 -4.42 11.63
N ILE A 157 6.19 -3.13 11.98
CA ILE A 157 5.30 -2.57 13.02
C ILE A 157 3.85 -2.65 12.58
N LEU A 158 3.53 -2.30 11.33
CA LEU A 158 2.16 -2.30 10.82
C LEU A 158 1.53 -3.71 10.88
N ILE A 159 2.28 -4.73 10.45
CA ILE A 159 1.82 -6.13 10.50
C ILE A 159 1.90 -6.74 11.91
N GLY A 160 2.45 -5.98 12.86
CA GLY A 160 2.72 -6.43 14.22
C GLY A 160 3.69 -7.58 14.18
N THR A 161 4.96 -7.32 13.94
CA THR A 161 6.04 -8.30 14.05
C THR A 161 6.60 -8.27 15.46
N ILE A 162 6.69 -9.45 16.09
CA ILE A 162 7.47 -9.66 17.30
C ILE A 162 8.72 -10.46 16.91
N PRO A 163 9.91 -9.89 17.10
CA PRO A 163 11.14 -10.59 16.80
C PRO A 163 11.24 -11.86 17.66
N GLY A 164 11.74 -12.93 17.05
CA GLY A 164 12.03 -14.15 17.77
C GLY A 164 13.07 -13.90 18.87
N SER A 165 12.89 -14.47 20.06
CA SER A 165 14.01 -14.64 20.99
C SER A 165 14.99 -15.68 20.43
N HIS A 166 16.21 -15.80 20.99
CA HIS A 166 17.30 -16.64 20.48
C HIS A 166 16.95 -18.12 20.10
N ALA A 167 15.78 -18.65 20.50
CA ALA A 167 15.28 -19.97 20.12
C ALA A 167 13.86 -19.99 19.52
N GLY A 168 13.18 -18.83 19.42
CA GLY A 168 11.81 -18.72 18.93
C GLY A 168 11.75 -18.20 17.50
N ALA A 169 10.85 -18.74 16.68
CA ALA A 169 10.55 -18.14 15.38
C ALA A 169 9.89 -16.76 15.56
N GLU A 170 10.18 -15.85 14.63
CA GLU A 170 9.44 -14.59 14.48
C GLU A 170 7.95 -14.86 14.39
N LYS A 171 7.14 -14.01 15.04
CA LYS A 171 5.69 -14.10 15.00
C LYS A 171 5.09 -12.79 14.56
N THR A 172 4.05 -12.86 13.74
CA THR A 172 3.34 -11.69 13.28
C THR A 172 1.85 -11.79 13.56
N LEU A 173 1.20 -10.64 13.71
CA LEU A 173 -0.23 -10.53 13.93
C LEU A 173 -1.04 -10.54 12.63
N TRP A 174 -0.46 -9.98 11.57
CA TRP A 174 -0.93 -10.09 10.20
C TRP A 174 0.08 -10.89 9.38
N PRO A 175 -0.35 -11.66 8.36
CA PRO A 175 0.59 -12.37 7.51
C PRO A 175 1.44 -11.37 6.73
N HIS A 176 2.73 -11.66 6.54
CA HIS A 176 3.58 -10.79 5.72
C HIS A 176 3.02 -10.67 4.28
N PRO A 177 3.06 -9.50 3.62
CA PRO A 177 2.52 -9.32 2.27
C PRO A 177 3.07 -10.34 1.25
N SER A 178 4.37 -10.62 1.31
CA SER A 178 5.02 -11.62 0.45
C SER A 178 4.51 -13.05 0.70
N LEU A 179 4.07 -13.36 1.92
CA LEU A 179 3.48 -14.67 2.25
C LEU A 179 2.06 -14.77 1.71
N LEU A 180 1.27 -13.70 1.81
CA LEU A 180 -0.07 -13.63 1.22
C LEU A 180 -0.02 -13.84 -0.30
N GLU A 181 0.90 -13.17 -1.00
CA GLU A 181 1.08 -13.33 -2.45
C GLU A 181 1.41 -14.78 -2.85
N LYS A 182 2.26 -15.44 -2.06
CA LYS A 182 2.69 -16.82 -2.34
C LYS A 182 1.65 -17.87 -1.97
N GLN A 183 0.86 -17.67 -0.92
CA GLN A 183 0.02 -18.73 -0.33
C GLN A 183 -1.49 -18.51 -0.52
N SER A 184 -1.94 -17.27 -0.79
CA SER A 184 -3.36 -16.98 -0.96
C SER A 184 -3.73 -16.87 -2.44
N LYS A 185 -4.69 -17.68 -2.88
CA LYS A 185 -5.27 -17.59 -4.23
C LYS A 185 -6.09 -16.32 -4.45
N HIS A 186 -6.61 -15.73 -3.37
CA HIS A 186 -7.38 -14.49 -3.41
C HIS A 186 -6.50 -13.25 -3.56
N TRP A 187 -5.20 -13.39 -3.27
CA TRP A 187 -4.26 -12.30 -3.19
C TRP A 187 -3.37 -12.23 -4.43
N ARG A 188 -3.44 -11.13 -5.16
CA ARG A 188 -2.56 -10.88 -6.30
C ARG A 188 -1.85 -9.53 -6.20
N GLY A 189 -1.79 -8.92 -5.02
CA GLY A 189 -1.30 -7.55 -4.86
C GLY A 189 -2.38 -6.48 -5.15
N TYR A 190 -3.66 -6.83 -4.96
CA TYR A 190 -4.78 -5.89 -4.87
C TYR A 190 -5.89 -6.49 -3.98
N LEU A 191 -6.74 -5.64 -3.42
CA LEU A 191 -7.88 -6.00 -2.57
C LEU A 191 -9.10 -6.37 -3.41
N SER A 192 -9.12 -7.60 -3.94
CA SER A 192 -10.35 -8.19 -4.50
C SER A 192 -11.45 -8.30 -3.43
N GLN A 193 -12.72 -8.45 -3.84
CA GLN A 193 -13.83 -8.64 -2.89
C GLN A 193 -13.59 -9.86 -1.97
N GLY A 194 -13.09 -10.98 -2.53
CA GLY A 194 -12.76 -12.17 -1.76
C GLY A 194 -11.58 -11.94 -0.80
N ALA A 195 -10.53 -11.25 -1.24
CA ALA A 195 -9.42 -10.88 -0.37
C ALA A 195 -9.87 -9.96 0.78
N ARG A 196 -10.69 -8.95 0.48
CA ARG A 196 -11.25 -8.03 1.48
C ARG A 196 -12.12 -8.78 2.49
N ALA A 197 -12.98 -9.70 2.04
CA ALA A 197 -13.81 -10.51 2.94
C ALA A 197 -12.94 -11.38 3.88
N ALA A 198 -11.89 -12.02 3.35
CA ALA A 198 -10.97 -12.82 4.17
C ALA A 198 -10.22 -11.96 5.21
N LEU A 199 -9.79 -10.76 4.85
CA LEU A 199 -9.13 -9.83 5.77
C LEU A 199 -10.10 -9.24 6.80
N CYS A 200 -11.35 -8.93 6.43
CA CYS A 200 -12.39 -8.54 7.37
C CYS A 200 -12.66 -9.64 8.40
N ASN A 201 -12.73 -10.91 7.97
CA ASN A 201 -12.89 -12.02 8.90
C ASN A 201 -11.71 -12.13 9.87
N LEU A 202 -10.47 -11.97 9.38
CA LEU A 202 -9.27 -11.97 10.23
C LEU A 202 -9.30 -10.80 11.23
N ARG A 203 -9.65 -9.60 10.77
CA ARG A 203 -9.84 -8.41 11.61
C ARG A 203 -10.89 -8.68 12.69
N ASP A 204 -12.05 -9.21 12.34
CA ASP A 204 -13.17 -9.41 13.26
C ASP A 204 -12.85 -10.49 14.30
N ASP A 205 -12.12 -11.54 13.90
CA ASP A 205 -11.57 -12.52 14.84
C ASP A 205 -10.64 -11.85 15.87
N MET A 206 -9.80 -10.91 15.44
CA MET A 206 -8.85 -10.22 16.32
C MET A 206 -9.50 -9.15 17.19
N LEU A 207 -10.39 -8.33 16.63
CA LEU A 207 -10.94 -7.14 17.27
C LEU A 207 -12.23 -7.42 18.04
N LEU A 208 -13.12 -8.25 17.50
CA LEU A 208 -14.48 -8.43 18.03
C LEU A 208 -14.64 -9.73 18.83
N ARG A 209 -13.92 -10.79 18.43
CA ARG A 209 -14.05 -12.13 19.05
C ARG A 209 -12.92 -12.49 20.00
N ASP A 210 -12.01 -11.53 20.23
CA ASP A 210 -10.81 -11.66 21.06
C ASP A 210 -9.93 -12.90 20.76
N LYS A 211 -9.94 -13.36 19.50
CA LYS A 211 -9.05 -14.42 19.00
C LYS A 211 -7.71 -13.84 18.55
N PHE A 212 -7.14 -12.97 19.37
CA PHE A 212 -5.89 -12.27 19.06
C PHE A 212 -4.71 -13.24 19.16
N THR A 213 -4.06 -13.62 18.06
CA THR A 213 -2.99 -14.63 18.07
C THR A 213 -1.83 -14.23 17.19
N TRP A 214 -0.66 -14.15 17.80
CA TRP A 214 0.62 -14.05 17.11
C TRP A 214 0.96 -15.39 16.49
N ARG A 215 1.24 -15.40 15.19
CA ARG A 215 1.51 -16.61 14.42
C ARG A 215 2.89 -16.53 13.80
N SER A 216 3.63 -17.62 13.87
CA SER A 216 4.81 -17.84 13.06
C SER A 216 4.46 -17.97 11.58
N GLU A 217 5.46 -17.87 10.71
CA GLU A 217 5.26 -18.04 9.27
C GLU A 217 4.61 -19.38 8.90
N SER A 218 4.98 -20.48 9.60
CA SER A 218 4.40 -21.81 9.37
C SER A 218 2.94 -21.90 9.78
N GLU A 219 2.56 -21.27 10.90
CA GLU A 219 1.16 -21.15 11.34
C GLU A 219 0.34 -20.31 10.35
N TRP A 220 0.91 -19.23 9.82
CA TRP A 220 0.28 -18.45 8.76
C TRP A 220 0.09 -19.26 7.48
N LYS A 221 1.10 -20.04 7.04
CA LYS A 221 0.96 -20.94 5.89
C LYS A 221 -0.20 -21.91 6.09
N GLY A 222 -0.30 -22.51 7.29
CA GLY A 222 -1.41 -23.39 7.65
C GLY A 222 -2.77 -22.68 7.62
N TYR A 223 -2.85 -21.47 8.19
CA TYR A 223 -4.06 -20.65 8.20
C TYR A 223 -4.51 -20.27 6.79
N LEU A 224 -3.60 -19.73 5.97
CA LEU A 224 -3.90 -19.26 4.62
C LEU A 224 -4.30 -20.42 3.70
N ARG A 225 -3.67 -21.59 3.81
CA ARG A 225 -4.07 -22.78 3.02
C ARG A 225 -5.48 -23.27 3.34
N LYS A 226 -5.88 -23.23 4.63
CA LYS A 226 -7.25 -23.58 5.04
C LYS A 226 -8.26 -22.58 4.48
N GLY A 227 -7.94 -21.28 4.52
CA GLY A 227 -8.79 -20.21 4.00
C GLY A 227 -8.87 -20.14 2.47
N ALA A 228 -7.81 -20.52 1.75
CA ALA A 228 -7.70 -20.42 0.29
C ALA A 228 -8.71 -21.30 -0.49
N ASN A 229 -9.39 -22.22 0.20
CA ASN A 229 -10.44 -23.07 -0.36
C ASN A 229 -11.84 -22.74 0.19
N GLY A 230 -11.98 -21.63 0.94
CA GLY A 230 -13.24 -21.24 1.58
C GLY A 230 -14.26 -20.58 0.64
N LEU A 231 -15.43 -20.25 1.19
CA LEU A 231 -16.39 -19.35 0.54
C LEU A 231 -15.63 -18.09 0.07
N HIS A 232 -15.84 -17.68 -1.18
CA HIS A 232 -15.15 -16.57 -1.86
C HIS A 232 -13.80 -16.89 -2.53
N ALA A 233 -13.40 -18.16 -2.64
CA ALA A 233 -12.30 -18.54 -3.55
C ALA A 233 -12.63 -18.10 -4.98
N PRO A 234 -11.73 -17.39 -5.68
CA PRO A 234 -11.99 -17.01 -7.07
C PRO A 234 -12.10 -18.29 -7.93
N LEU A 235 -13.16 -18.36 -8.74
CA LEU A 235 -13.42 -19.49 -9.65
C LEU A 235 -12.29 -19.68 -10.66
N VAL A 236 -11.69 -18.56 -11.09
CA VAL A 236 -10.55 -18.52 -12.00
C VAL A 236 -9.45 -17.74 -11.32
N VAL A 237 -8.26 -18.33 -11.28
CA VAL A 237 -7.05 -17.71 -10.75
C VAL A 237 -6.15 -17.38 -11.93
N PRO A 238 -6.04 -16.10 -12.34
CA PRO A 238 -5.13 -15.71 -13.41
C PRO A 238 -3.68 -16.09 -13.03
N SER A 239 -3.03 -16.78 -13.95
CA SER A 239 -1.60 -17.09 -13.92
C SER A 239 -0.76 -15.85 -14.24
N GLU A 240 0.53 -15.92 -13.97
CA GLU A 240 1.46 -14.88 -14.42
C GLU A 240 1.45 -14.73 -15.95
N GLY A 241 1.26 -15.84 -16.67
CA GLY A 241 1.05 -15.84 -18.12
C GLY A 241 -0.18 -15.05 -18.54
N ASP A 242 -1.30 -15.17 -17.82
CA ASP A 242 -2.53 -14.39 -18.10
C ASP A 242 -2.30 -12.90 -17.84
N PHE A 243 -1.55 -12.56 -16.79
CA PHE A 243 -1.14 -11.19 -16.56
C PHE A 243 -0.28 -10.70 -17.72
N ASN A 244 0.76 -11.43 -18.12
CA ASN A 244 1.65 -11.07 -19.23
C ASN A 244 0.90 -10.90 -20.55
N ALA A 245 0.01 -11.82 -20.89
CA ALA A 245 -0.84 -11.70 -22.06
C ALA A 245 -1.72 -10.45 -21.99
N GLY A 246 -2.30 -10.16 -20.82
CA GLY A 246 -3.00 -8.91 -20.55
C GLY A 246 -2.09 -7.68 -20.71
N ARG A 247 -0.84 -7.73 -20.22
CA ARG A 247 0.15 -6.64 -20.37
C ARG A 247 0.43 -6.35 -21.83
N GLU A 248 0.75 -7.39 -22.60
CA GLU A 248 1.03 -7.28 -24.04
C GLU A 248 -0.18 -6.75 -24.81
N LEU A 249 -1.36 -7.27 -24.52
CA LEU A 249 -2.62 -6.84 -25.12
C LEU A 249 -2.89 -5.37 -24.80
N MET A 250 -2.69 -4.95 -23.55
CA MET A 250 -2.84 -3.55 -23.16
C MET A 250 -1.76 -2.63 -23.73
N ALA A 251 -0.53 -3.09 -23.89
CA ALA A 251 0.54 -2.33 -24.54
C ALA A 251 0.24 -2.12 -26.03
N ARG A 252 -0.36 -3.11 -26.69
CA ARG A 252 -0.76 -3.04 -28.11
C ARG A 252 -2.02 -2.19 -28.32
N SER A 253 -3.05 -2.38 -27.49
CA SER A 253 -4.33 -1.65 -27.60
C SER A 253 -4.23 -0.20 -27.10
N PHE A 254 -3.28 0.09 -26.22
CA PHE A 254 -3.07 1.42 -25.66
C PHE A 254 -1.58 1.80 -25.78
N PRO A 255 -1.11 2.11 -27.00
CA PRO A 255 0.31 2.33 -27.32
C PRO A 255 0.89 3.61 -26.70
N LEU A 256 0.11 4.35 -25.92
CA LEU A 256 0.57 5.51 -25.18
C LEU A 256 1.30 5.07 -23.90
N ASP A 257 2.55 5.51 -23.77
CA ASP A 257 3.30 5.39 -22.54
C ASP A 257 2.76 6.40 -21.52
N TRP A 258 2.18 5.89 -20.45
CA TRP A 258 1.72 6.70 -19.31
C TRP A 258 2.75 6.69 -18.18
N ASP A 259 3.82 5.89 -18.30
CA ASP A 259 4.88 5.89 -17.30
C ASP A 259 5.52 7.27 -17.26
N GLN A 260 5.62 7.80 -16.05
CA GLN A 260 6.23 9.11 -15.80
C GLN A 260 5.58 10.26 -16.60
N ALA A 261 4.32 10.13 -17.03
CA ALA A 261 3.56 11.25 -17.58
C ALA A 261 2.97 12.09 -16.43
N PRO A 262 2.93 13.44 -16.53
CA PRO A 262 2.22 14.25 -15.54
C PRO A 262 0.77 13.80 -15.44
N LEU A 263 0.21 13.71 -14.23
CA LEU A 263 -1.21 13.44 -14.03
C LEU A 263 -2.07 14.39 -14.88
N ALA A 264 -1.69 15.67 -14.99
CA ALA A 264 -2.35 16.67 -15.85
C ALA A 264 -2.37 16.32 -17.35
N ASN A 265 -1.44 15.48 -17.83
CA ASN A 265 -1.29 15.14 -19.24
C ASN A 265 -1.69 13.69 -19.55
N LEU A 266 -2.13 12.92 -18.56
CA LEU A 266 -2.69 11.58 -18.79
C LEU A 266 -3.98 11.72 -19.61
N VAL A 267 -3.90 11.35 -20.88
CA VAL A 267 -5.04 11.13 -21.75
C VAL A 267 -5.36 9.64 -21.68
N LEU A 268 -6.49 9.30 -21.07
CA LEU A 268 -6.98 7.94 -21.04
C LEU A 268 -7.60 7.66 -22.42
N PRO A 269 -7.01 6.75 -23.21
CA PRO A 269 -7.44 6.47 -24.57
C PRO A 269 -8.88 5.95 -24.60
N GLU A 270 -9.50 6.23 -25.74
CA GLU A 270 -10.86 5.86 -26.12
C GLU A 270 -11.15 4.37 -26.01
N LYS A 271 -12.46 4.06 -26.03
CA LYS A 271 -13.12 2.77 -25.80
C LYS A 271 -12.26 1.54 -26.12
N PHE A 272 -12.33 0.56 -25.22
CA PHE A 272 -11.82 -0.79 -25.47
C PHE A 272 -12.48 -1.36 -26.74
N ASP A 273 -11.70 -1.50 -27.82
CA ASP A 273 -12.14 -2.16 -29.04
C ASP A 273 -11.73 -3.65 -29.00
N PRO A 274 -12.67 -4.58 -28.71
CA PRO A 274 -12.37 -6.01 -28.70
C PRO A 274 -12.02 -6.56 -30.09
N HIS A 275 -12.26 -5.82 -31.17
CA HIS A 275 -11.98 -6.25 -32.55
C HIS A 275 -10.53 -6.01 -32.97
N TYR A 276 -9.71 -5.35 -32.14
CA TYR A 276 -8.27 -5.19 -32.38
C TYR A 276 -7.45 -6.47 -32.06
N LEU A 277 -8.12 -7.54 -31.61
CA LEU A 277 -7.54 -8.86 -31.36
C LEU A 277 -7.39 -9.66 -32.67
N GLY A 278 -6.51 -9.20 -33.54
CA GLY A 278 -5.98 -9.99 -34.64
C GLY A 278 -6.84 -10.04 -35.90
N ARG A 279 -6.31 -9.41 -36.96
CA ARG A 279 -5.84 -10.22 -38.09
C ARG A 279 -4.53 -10.90 -37.70
#